data_AF-A0A5S9IIM7-F1
#
_entry.id   AF-A0A5S9IIM7-F1
#
_cell.length_a   1.000
_cell.length_b   1.000
_cell.length_c   1.000
_cell.angle_alpha   90.00
_cell.angle_beta   90.00
_cell.angle_gamma   90.00
#
_symmetry.space_group_name_H-M   'P 1'
#
loop_
_entity.id
_entity.type
_entity.pdbx_description
1 polymer ?
#
loop_
_entity_poly.entity_id
_entity_poly.type
_entity_poly.pdbx_seq_one_letter_code
_entity_poly.pdbx_strand_id
1 'polypeptide(L)'
;MQNRDMSQLPYLIKLMDDDSPQIRQTIMNKISQLGNEVLEEIEKQQLPISAKNYRQIEQLFTKRYPKPPSVEKQWLNVLRTTSSIERLAKFCQLIMLLQGDKQSLRVALEKICRLYSPNENNAVALAEYLFIKRKIQYASCDFDDPRRENLYHVTTQKLGSPLSLLVLYMLTAHMLDFEVKGGFLRGNFFACTEDDMIVEFHNLGNAVPLEKFCRENSIEKRDLIINIDTIILQLLDQLLTAYESKNNWEKRNQVLQLTNDYAMYLEQLNITAKKIVDSQVKFRIGQIVVHKKYGYRGVIVDLDLQSNKQTQDIYLGSQPWYRVLVHNSHQNTHIPQCNLMKDDQLKEVINPLVNYFFDGFHDGIYHRNNRLWKNE
;
A
#
# COMPACT_ATOMS: atom_id res chain seq x y z
N MET A 1 -8.50 5.92 -35.58
CA MET A 1 -9.59 5.66 -34.61
C MET A 1 -10.39 4.47 -35.11
N GLN A 2 -10.13 3.25 -34.62
CA GLN A 2 -11.04 2.13 -34.85
C GLN A 2 -12.21 2.28 -33.86
N ASN A 3 -13.43 2.23 -34.37
CA ASN A 3 -14.66 2.34 -33.60
C ASN A 3 -14.74 1.11 -32.68
N ARG A 4 -14.43 1.28 -31.39
CA ARG A 4 -14.46 0.19 -30.40
C ARG A 4 -15.88 0.10 -29.83
N ASP A 5 -16.71 -0.68 -30.50
CA ASP A 5 -18.09 -0.88 -30.07
C ASP A 5 -18.13 -1.85 -28.86
N MET A 6 -18.17 -1.27 -27.65
CA MET A 6 -18.27 -2.01 -26.38
C MET A 6 -19.66 -2.60 -26.14
N SER A 7 -20.66 -2.31 -26.97
CA SER A 7 -22.03 -2.83 -26.82
C SER A 7 -22.10 -4.36 -26.94
N GLN A 8 -21.11 -4.99 -27.58
CA GLN A 8 -21.04 -6.44 -27.78
C GLN A 8 -20.44 -7.20 -26.59
N LEU A 9 -19.83 -6.50 -25.63
CA LEU A 9 -19.12 -7.11 -24.50
C LEU A 9 -19.98 -8.06 -23.65
N PRO A 10 -21.24 -7.73 -23.28
CA PRO A 10 -22.11 -8.65 -22.54
C PRO A 10 -22.32 -10.00 -23.24
N TYR A 11 -22.46 -9.96 -24.57
CA TYR A 11 -22.66 -11.15 -25.38
C TYR A 11 -21.39 -12.00 -25.47
N LEU A 12 -20.22 -11.36 -25.58
CA LEU A 12 -18.94 -12.05 -25.58
C LEU A 12 -18.68 -12.76 -24.25
N ILE A 13 -18.94 -12.10 -23.12
CA ILE A 13 -18.74 -12.67 -21.78
C ILE A 13 -19.64 -13.89 -21.55
N LYS A 14 -20.92 -13.80 -21.96
CA LYS A 14 -21.87 -14.91 -21.84
C LYS A 14 -21.43 -16.16 -22.63
N LEU A 15 -20.72 -15.98 -23.74
CA LEU A 15 -20.26 -17.07 -24.60
C LEU A 15 -18.88 -17.63 -24.20
N MET A 16 -18.22 -17.09 -23.18
CA MET A 16 -16.90 -17.58 -22.76
C MET A 16 -16.96 -18.88 -21.95
N ASP A 17 -18.09 -19.16 -21.32
CA ASP A 17 -18.34 -20.44 -20.64
C ASP A 17 -18.73 -21.57 -21.61
N ASP A 18 -18.66 -21.32 -22.94
CA ASP A 18 -18.90 -22.35 -23.96
C ASP A 18 -17.80 -23.43 -23.97
N ASP A 19 -18.21 -24.69 -24.16
CA ASP A 19 -17.32 -25.85 -24.17
C ASP A 19 -16.41 -25.90 -25.40
N SER A 20 -16.77 -25.22 -26.49
CA SER A 20 -16.03 -25.22 -27.75
C SER A 20 -14.72 -24.42 -27.70
N PRO A 21 -13.56 -25.06 -27.94
CA PRO A 21 -12.27 -24.37 -28.00
C PRO A 21 -12.17 -23.30 -29.09
N GLN A 22 -12.80 -23.52 -30.26
CA GLN A 22 -12.74 -22.57 -31.37
C GLN A 22 -13.55 -21.30 -31.08
N ILE A 23 -14.68 -21.44 -30.38
CA ILE A 23 -15.52 -20.32 -29.96
C ILE A 23 -14.77 -19.46 -28.93
N ARG A 24 -14.17 -20.09 -27.91
CA ARG A 24 -13.34 -19.39 -26.91
C ARG A 24 -12.19 -18.61 -27.53
N GLN A 25 -11.45 -19.20 -28.48
CA GLN A 25 -10.34 -18.50 -29.13
C GLN A 25 -10.81 -17.28 -29.93
N THR A 26 -11.96 -17.39 -30.61
CA THR A 26 -12.54 -16.28 -31.38
C THR A 26 -13.01 -15.15 -30.47
N ILE A 27 -13.62 -15.49 -29.32
CA ILE A 27 -14.04 -14.51 -28.32
C ILE A 27 -12.84 -13.79 -27.72
N MET A 28 -11.79 -14.52 -27.35
CA MET A 28 -10.56 -13.94 -26.81
C MET A 28 -9.90 -12.97 -27.79
N ASN A 29 -9.91 -13.31 -29.09
CA ASN A 29 -9.42 -12.40 -30.13
C ASN A 29 -10.27 -11.13 -30.24
N LYS A 30 -11.61 -11.24 -30.19
CA LYS A 30 -12.51 -10.07 -30.19
C LYS A 30 -12.33 -9.19 -28.94
N ILE A 31 -12.23 -9.80 -27.76
CA ILE A 31 -11.96 -9.09 -26.50
C ILE A 31 -10.62 -8.34 -26.58
N SER A 32 -9.59 -8.96 -27.17
CA SER A 32 -8.29 -8.30 -27.36
C SER A 32 -8.34 -7.06 -28.28
N GLN A 33 -9.35 -6.97 -29.17
CA GLN A 33 -9.55 -5.82 -30.07
C GLN A 33 -10.34 -4.69 -29.40
N LEU A 34 -11.15 -4.99 -28.38
CA LEU A 34 -11.91 -3.99 -27.62
C LEU A 34 -11.03 -3.11 -26.72
N GLY A 35 -9.85 -3.59 -26.31
CA GLY A 35 -8.86 -2.80 -25.55
C GLY A 35 -8.91 -3.00 -24.03
N ASN A 36 -8.00 -2.35 -23.30
CA ASN A 36 -7.77 -2.55 -21.86
C ASN A 36 -8.95 -2.11 -20.96
N GLU A 37 -9.85 -1.27 -21.48
CA GLU A 37 -11.06 -0.80 -20.80
C GLU A 37 -12.11 -1.92 -20.61
N VAL A 38 -11.90 -3.09 -21.23
CA VAL A 38 -12.82 -4.23 -21.12
C VAL A 38 -13.04 -4.66 -19.66
N LEU A 39 -12.00 -4.67 -18.82
CA LEU A 39 -12.15 -5.06 -17.42
C LEU A 39 -12.99 -4.03 -16.64
N GLU A 40 -12.74 -2.74 -16.88
CA GLU A 40 -13.50 -1.63 -16.28
C GLU A 40 -14.97 -1.68 -16.73
N GLU A 41 -15.24 -1.98 -18.00
CA GLU A 41 -16.60 -2.06 -18.54
C GLU A 41 -17.35 -3.32 -18.07
N ILE A 42 -16.66 -4.46 -17.89
CA ILE A 42 -17.22 -5.66 -17.23
C ILE A 42 -17.68 -5.32 -15.80
N GLU A 43 -16.85 -4.59 -15.06
CA GLU A 43 -17.14 -4.21 -13.68
C GLU A 43 -18.26 -3.17 -13.59
N LYS A 44 -18.23 -2.16 -14.47
CA LYS A 44 -19.25 -1.11 -14.57
C LYS A 44 -20.63 -1.67 -14.91
N GLN A 45 -20.69 -2.64 -15.83
CA GLN A 45 -21.94 -3.29 -16.24
C GLN A 45 -22.32 -4.49 -15.36
N GLN A 46 -21.49 -4.84 -14.36
CA GLN A 46 -21.68 -6.00 -13.47
C GLN A 46 -21.95 -7.30 -14.23
N LEU A 47 -21.18 -7.53 -15.31
CA LEU A 47 -21.38 -8.71 -16.14
C LEU A 47 -21.00 -9.99 -15.39
N PRO A 48 -21.81 -11.05 -15.45
CA PRO A 48 -21.51 -12.32 -14.79
C PRO A 48 -20.35 -13.01 -15.52
N ILE A 49 -19.18 -13.07 -14.86
CA ILE A 49 -17.98 -13.73 -15.38
C ILE A 49 -17.38 -14.66 -14.33
N SER A 50 -16.97 -15.86 -14.76
CA SER A 50 -16.26 -16.81 -13.89
C SER A 50 -14.83 -16.37 -13.61
N ALA A 51 -14.29 -16.71 -12.44
CA ALA A 51 -12.94 -16.29 -12.03
C ALA A 51 -11.83 -16.76 -12.99
N LYS A 52 -12.01 -17.95 -13.60
CA LYS A 52 -11.10 -18.48 -14.62
C LYS A 52 -11.05 -17.59 -15.87
N ASN A 53 -12.22 -17.15 -16.30
CA ASN A 53 -12.43 -16.35 -17.49
C ASN A 53 -11.96 -14.91 -17.30
N TYR A 54 -12.21 -14.33 -16.12
CA TYR A 54 -11.70 -13.01 -15.77
C TYR A 54 -10.16 -12.96 -15.83
N ARG A 55 -9.48 -13.96 -15.25
CA ARG A 55 -8.02 -14.11 -15.33
C ARG A 55 -7.51 -14.23 -16.76
N GLN A 56 -8.22 -14.94 -17.62
CA GLN A 56 -7.83 -15.08 -19.03
C GLN A 56 -7.88 -13.72 -19.75
N ILE A 57 -8.92 -12.92 -19.50
CA ILE A 57 -9.03 -11.56 -20.05
C ILE A 57 -7.94 -10.65 -19.46
N GLU A 58 -7.72 -10.71 -18.16
CA GLU A 58 -6.68 -9.95 -17.47
C GLU A 58 -5.28 -10.24 -18.06
N GLN A 59 -4.96 -11.52 -18.26
CA GLN A 59 -3.71 -11.96 -18.87
C GLN A 59 -3.49 -11.41 -20.29
N LEU A 60 -4.58 -11.20 -21.06
CA LEU A 60 -4.49 -10.58 -22.39
C LEU A 60 -3.99 -9.13 -22.31
N PHE A 61 -4.36 -8.39 -21.28
CA PHE A 61 -4.05 -6.97 -21.15
C PHE A 61 -2.81 -6.68 -20.31
N THR A 62 -2.45 -7.55 -19.36
CA THR A 62 -1.15 -7.45 -18.66
C THR A 62 0.05 -7.56 -19.62
N LYS A 63 -0.12 -8.22 -20.77
CA LYS A 63 0.91 -8.28 -21.84
C LYS A 63 1.10 -6.96 -22.61
N ARG A 64 0.22 -5.95 -22.47
CA ARG A 64 0.20 -4.74 -23.32
C ARG A 64 0.77 -3.45 -22.71
N TYR A 65 1.23 -3.47 -21.45
CA TYR A 65 1.95 -2.33 -20.86
C TYR A 65 3.42 -2.69 -20.65
N PRO A 66 4.24 -2.74 -21.71
CA PRO A 66 5.66 -2.98 -21.55
C PRO A 66 6.26 -1.83 -20.74
N LYS A 67 7.03 -2.16 -19.71
CA LYS A 67 7.86 -1.18 -18.99
C LYS A 67 8.78 -0.51 -20.02
N PRO A 68 8.97 0.82 -19.98
CA PRO A 68 9.98 1.45 -20.81
C PRO A 68 11.33 0.73 -20.63
N PRO A 69 12.12 0.47 -21.68
CA PRO A 69 13.37 -0.30 -21.56
C PRO A 69 14.35 0.28 -20.52
N SER A 70 14.31 1.60 -20.32
CA SER A 70 15.07 2.28 -19.27
C SER A 70 14.60 1.91 -17.85
N VAL A 71 13.29 1.82 -17.63
CA VAL A 71 12.67 1.41 -16.36
C VAL A 71 12.95 -0.06 -16.10
N GLU A 72 12.82 -0.93 -17.11
CA GLU A 72 13.11 -2.36 -16.97
C GLU A 72 14.58 -2.62 -16.62
N LYS A 73 15.51 -1.96 -17.32
CA LYS A 73 16.95 -2.05 -17.00
C LYS A 73 17.25 -1.62 -15.57
N GLN A 74 16.67 -0.51 -15.12
CA GLN A 74 16.87 -0.03 -13.74
C GLN A 74 16.20 -0.94 -12.72
N TRP A 75 15.03 -1.49 -13.04
CA TRP A 75 14.34 -2.47 -12.19
C TRP A 75 15.20 -3.72 -11.94
N LEU A 76 15.81 -4.28 -12.98
CA LEU A 76 16.74 -5.40 -12.82
C LEU A 76 17.95 -5.02 -11.94
N ASN A 77 18.42 -3.77 -12.01
CA ASN A 77 19.48 -3.30 -11.12
C ASN A 77 19.02 -3.23 -9.66
N VAL A 78 17.77 -2.84 -9.39
CA VAL A 78 17.17 -2.87 -8.04
C VAL A 78 17.19 -4.30 -7.50
N LEU A 79 16.64 -5.26 -8.24
CA LEU A 79 16.54 -6.67 -7.82
C LEU A 79 17.90 -7.34 -7.60
N ARG A 80 18.93 -6.96 -8.36
CA ARG A 80 20.29 -7.49 -8.22
C ARG A 80 21.09 -6.85 -7.08
N THR A 81 20.56 -5.84 -6.41
CA THR A 81 21.29 -5.11 -5.36
C THR A 81 21.16 -5.80 -4.01
N THR A 82 22.29 -6.25 -3.47
CA THR A 82 22.37 -6.99 -2.20
C THR A 82 22.25 -6.07 -0.99
N SER A 83 22.93 -4.92 -1.00
CA SER A 83 22.82 -3.91 0.06
C SER A 83 21.41 -3.33 0.10
N SER A 84 20.73 -3.45 1.25
CA SER A 84 19.33 -3.02 1.39
C SER A 84 19.18 -1.52 1.20
N ILE A 85 20.05 -0.69 1.78
CA ILE A 85 19.96 0.77 1.67
C ILE A 85 20.26 1.25 0.24
N GLU A 86 21.20 0.60 -0.45
CA GLU A 86 21.47 0.86 -1.87
C GLU A 86 20.31 0.40 -2.76
N ARG A 87 19.63 -0.70 -2.41
CA ARG A 87 18.42 -1.16 -3.10
C ARG A 87 17.31 -0.11 -2.97
N LEU A 88 17.11 0.46 -1.78
CA LEU A 88 16.18 1.57 -1.56
C LEU A 88 16.54 2.81 -2.40
N ALA A 89 17.82 3.21 -2.43
CA ALA A 89 18.28 4.35 -3.23
C ALA A 89 18.01 4.14 -4.73
N LYS A 90 18.34 2.96 -5.27
CA LYS A 90 18.07 2.61 -6.67
C LYS A 90 16.57 2.54 -6.96
N PHE A 91 15.76 2.06 -6.01
CA PHE A 91 14.31 2.05 -6.13
C PHE A 91 13.75 3.49 -6.19
N CYS A 92 14.25 4.40 -5.36
CA CYS A 92 13.86 5.82 -5.43
C CYS A 92 14.27 6.47 -6.77
N GLN A 93 15.47 6.14 -7.30
CA GLN A 93 15.89 6.56 -8.63
C GLN A 93 14.98 6.00 -9.74
N LEU A 94 14.45 4.79 -9.57
CA LEU A 94 13.46 4.19 -10.48
C LEU A 94 12.12 4.94 -10.43
N ILE A 95 11.64 5.32 -9.25
CA ILE A 95 10.41 6.15 -9.11
C ILE A 95 10.57 7.47 -9.86
N MET A 96 11.72 8.14 -9.69
CA MET A 96 12.05 9.37 -10.44
C MET A 96 11.95 9.15 -11.95
N LEU A 97 12.59 8.08 -12.45
CA LEU A 97 12.56 7.74 -13.86
C LEU A 97 11.15 7.44 -14.38
N LEU A 98 10.34 6.70 -13.61
CA LEU A 98 8.94 6.38 -13.92
C LEU A 98 8.08 7.66 -14.01
N GLN A 99 8.44 8.69 -13.25
CA GLN A 99 7.79 9.98 -13.27
C GLN A 99 8.31 10.91 -14.38
N GLY A 100 9.29 10.47 -15.17
CA GLY A 100 9.91 11.26 -16.25
C GLY A 100 11.07 12.14 -15.78
N ASP A 101 11.48 12.02 -14.51
CA ASP A 101 12.61 12.74 -13.94
C ASP A 101 13.92 12.00 -14.22
N LYS A 102 14.81 12.65 -14.98
CA LYS A 102 16.10 12.10 -15.40
C LYS A 102 17.26 12.55 -14.52
N GLN A 103 16.98 13.30 -13.45
CA GLN A 103 18.01 13.77 -12.52
C GLN A 103 18.60 12.61 -11.74
N SER A 104 19.81 12.82 -11.22
CA SER A 104 20.47 11.86 -10.35
C SER A 104 20.09 12.11 -8.90
N LEU A 105 19.46 11.12 -8.27
CA LEU A 105 19.17 11.14 -6.84
C LEU A 105 20.45 11.35 -6.03
N ARG A 106 21.51 10.60 -6.38
CA ARG A 106 22.80 10.68 -5.69
C ARG A 106 23.34 12.11 -5.68
N VAL A 107 23.32 12.79 -6.83
CA VAL A 107 23.80 14.19 -6.92
C VAL A 107 22.94 15.13 -6.07
N ALA A 108 21.62 14.92 -6.02
CA ALA A 108 20.74 15.71 -5.17
C ALA A 108 21.06 15.52 -3.67
N LEU A 109 21.30 14.28 -3.24
CA LEU A 109 21.68 13.96 -1.86
C LEU A 109 23.08 14.47 -1.52
N GLU A 110 24.07 14.33 -2.42
CA GLU A 110 25.43 14.88 -2.25
C GLU A 110 25.39 16.40 -2.06
N LYS A 111 24.51 17.10 -2.78
CA LYS A 111 24.31 18.55 -2.59
C LYS A 111 23.75 18.87 -1.21
N ILE A 112 22.87 18.04 -0.66
CA ILE A 112 22.36 18.21 0.71
C ILE A 112 23.48 18.03 1.72
N CYS A 113 24.26 16.95 1.59
CA CYS A 113 25.37 16.59 2.49
C CYS A 113 26.48 17.65 2.45
N ARG A 114 26.84 18.17 1.27
CA ARG A 114 27.87 19.22 1.15
C ARG A 114 27.50 20.52 1.87
N LEU A 115 26.20 20.83 1.91
CA LEU A 115 25.68 22.03 2.58
C LEU A 115 25.39 21.78 4.07
N TYR A 116 25.47 20.54 4.53
CA TYR A 116 25.32 20.18 5.93
C TYR A 116 26.61 20.54 6.68
N SER A 117 26.51 21.51 7.58
CA SER A 117 27.62 21.95 8.43
C SER A 117 27.08 22.19 9.84
N PRO A 118 26.80 21.12 10.60
CA PRO A 118 26.25 21.24 11.94
C PRO A 118 27.35 21.59 12.96
N ASN A 119 26.93 22.05 14.13
CA ASN A 119 27.83 22.16 15.29
C ASN A 119 28.10 20.78 15.90
N GLU A 120 27.08 19.92 15.92
CA GLU A 120 27.15 18.52 16.36
C GLU A 120 26.88 17.59 15.18
N ASN A 121 27.81 16.68 14.89
CA ASN A 121 27.70 15.79 13.74
C ASN A 121 27.02 14.46 14.14
N ASN A 122 25.71 14.50 14.39
CA ASN A 122 24.90 13.32 14.73
C ASN A 122 23.59 13.26 13.89
N ALA A 123 22.88 12.14 14.02
CA ALA A 123 21.64 11.89 13.28
C ALA A 123 20.52 12.90 13.63
N VAL A 124 20.43 13.34 14.89
CA VAL A 124 19.42 14.31 15.34
C VAL A 124 19.64 15.68 14.70
N ALA A 125 20.88 16.18 14.70
CA ALA A 125 21.24 17.42 14.05
C ALA A 125 20.98 17.40 12.54
N LEU A 126 21.10 16.21 11.91
CA LEU A 126 20.72 16.04 10.50
C LEU A 126 19.21 16.19 10.31
N ALA A 127 18.38 15.60 11.18
CA ALA A 127 16.93 15.76 11.12
C ALA A 127 16.53 17.24 11.25
N GLU A 128 17.09 17.96 12.23
CA GLU A 128 16.88 19.41 12.38
C GLU A 128 17.29 20.19 11.12
N TYR A 129 18.43 19.84 10.53
CA TYR A 129 18.89 20.49 9.31
C TYR A 129 17.94 20.28 8.13
N LEU A 130 17.47 19.05 7.91
CA LEU A 130 16.58 18.72 6.79
C LEU A 130 15.19 19.35 6.97
N PHE A 131 14.60 19.19 8.14
CA PHE A 131 13.18 19.49 8.35
C PHE A 131 12.94 20.91 8.88
N ILE A 132 13.86 21.45 9.69
CA ILE A 132 13.76 22.82 10.23
C ILE A 132 14.54 23.81 9.36
N LYS A 133 15.86 23.62 9.19
CA LYS A 133 16.70 24.62 8.48
C LYS A 133 16.40 24.67 6.98
N ARG A 134 16.29 23.51 6.31
CA ARG A 134 15.93 23.45 4.88
C ARG A 134 14.43 23.59 4.63
N LYS A 135 13.60 23.43 5.67
CA LYS A 135 12.13 23.50 5.63
C LYS A 135 11.51 22.46 4.71
N ILE A 136 12.09 21.26 4.64
CA ILE A 136 11.45 20.14 3.93
C ILE A 136 10.35 19.61 4.84
N GLN A 137 9.10 19.68 4.41
CA GLN A 137 7.95 19.46 5.28
C GLN A 137 7.01 18.41 4.73
N TYR A 138 6.19 17.88 5.63
CA TYR A 138 5.06 17.04 5.31
C TYR A 138 3.99 17.88 4.57
N ALA A 139 3.49 17.36 3.46
CA ALA A 139 2.37 17.97 2.77
C ALA A 139 1.06 17.66 3.52
N SER A 140 0.44 18.68 4.11
CA SER A 140 -0.85 18.55 4.82
C SER A 140 -2.07 18.51 3.89
N CYS A 141 -1.88 18.69 2.58
CA CYS A 141 -2.92 18.68 1.55
C CYS A 141 -2.39 18.04 0.24
N ASP A 142 -3.30 17.54 -0.60
CA ASP A 142 -2.99 16.77 -1.83
C ASP A 142 -2.15 15.50 -1.57
N PHE A 143 -2.70 14.58 -0.77
CA PHE A 143 -2.13 13.24 -0.53
C PHE A 143 -2.02 12.39 -1.79
N ASP A 144 -2.80 12.71 -2.81
CA ASP A 144 -2.97 11.94 -4.03
C ASP A 144 -1.99 12.35 -5.15
N ASP A 145 -1.01 13.23 -4.87
CA ASP A 145 0.01 13.58 -5.87
C ASP A 145 1.15 12.54 -5.86
N PRO A 146 1.34 11.74 -6.94
CA PRO A 146 2.40 10.74 -6.99
C PRO A 146 3.80 11.36 -6.88
N ARG A 147 3.97 12.65 -7.21
CA ARG A 147 5.27 13.35 -7.12
C ARG A 147 5.77 13.50 -5.69
N ARG A 148 4.93 13.26 -4.68
CA ARG A 148 5.33 13.25 -3.26
C ARG A 148 6.35 12.16 -2.95
N GLU A 149 6.36 11.06 -3.71
CA GLU A 149 7.35 9.98 -3.54
C GLU A 149 8.63 10.18 -4.39
N ASN A 150 8.69 11.24 -5.19
CA ASN A 150 9.89 11.57 -5.96
C ASN A 150 10.81 12.47 -5.14
N LEU A 151 11.92 11.90 -4.67
CA LEU A 151 12.86 12.59 -3.79
C LEU A 151 13.53 13.83 -4.41
N TYR A 152 13.70 13.89 -5.74
CA TYR A 152 14.16 15.13 -6.38
C TYR A 152 13.09 16.22 -6.30
N HIS A 153 11.83 15.86 -6.53
CA HIS A 153 10.70 16.78 -6.32
C HIS A 153 10.59 17.21 -4.85
N VAL A 154 10.71 16.29 -3.90
CA VAL A 154 10.68 16.58 -2.45
C VAL A 154 11.79 17.54 -2.05
N THR A 155 13.01 17.33 -2.53
CA THR A 155 14.16 18.18 -2.17
C THR A 155 14.14 19.56 -2.81
N THR A 156 13.41 19.72 -3.93
CA THR A 156 13.26 21.00 -4.65
C THR A 156 12.03 21.79 -4.19
N GLN A 157 10.87 21.14 -4.12
CA GLN A 157 9.60 21.74 -3.66
C GLN A 157 9.47 21.78 -2.15
N LYS A 158 10.35 21.07 -1.43
CA LYS A 158 10.37 21.01 0.04
C LYS A 158 9.10 20.42 0.65
N LEU A 159 8.39 19.59 -0.10
CA LEU A 159 7.14 18.95 0.34
C LEU A 159 7.14 17.48 -0.05
N GLY A 160 6.96 16.59 0.93
CA GLY A 160 6.92 15.14 0.75
C GLY A 160 5.84 14.46 1.60
N SER A 161 5.64 13.16 1.37
CA SER A 161 4.85 12.32 2.25
C SER A 161 5.67 11.90 3.48
N PRO A 162 5.06 11.41 4.57
CA PRO A 162 5.81 10.90 5.71
C PRO A 162 6.81 9.81 5.31
N LEU A 163 6.46 8.99 4.31
CA LEU A 163 7.33 7.92 3.81
C LEU A 163 8.48 8.48 2.98
N SER A 164 8.23 9.43 2.07
CA SER A 164 9.28 10.06 1.29
C SER A 164 10.27 10.83 2.17
N LEU A 165 9.79 11.47 3.25
CA LEU A 165 10.62 12.18 4.22
C LEU A 165 11.47 11.22 5.05
N LEU A 166 10.89 10.08 5.47
CA LEU A 166 11.63 8.99 6.09
C LEU A 166 12.77 8.51 5.19
N VAL A 167 12.45 8.19 3.94
CA VAL A 167 13.42 7.67 2.99
C VAL A 167 14.51 8.71 2.68
N LEU A 168 14.14 9.98 2.51
CA LEU A 168 15.11 11.06 2.34
C LEU A 168 16.09 11.09 3.52
N TYR A 169 15.58 11.07 4.76
CA TYR A 169 16.40 11.10 5.95
C TYR A 169 17.32 9.89 6.04
N MET A 170 16.80 8.68 5.86
CA MET A 170 17.59 7.43 5.87
C MET A 170 18.73 7.45 4.83
N LEU A 171 18.46 7.90 3.61
CA LEU A 171 19.48 7.94 2.56
C LEU A 171 20.54 9.01 2.82
N THR A 172 20.15 10.19 3.28
CA THR A 172 21.11 11.24 3.66
C THR A 172 21.94 10.87 4.88
N ALA A 173 21.33 10.20 5.87
CA ALA A 173 22.00 9.70 7.06
C ALA A 173 23.06 8.67 6.68
N HIS A 174 22.70 7.72 5.81
CA HIS A 174 23.63 6.71 5.32
C HIS A 174 24.84 7.33 4.59
N MET A 175 24.64 8.41 3.81
CA MET A 175 25.74 9.12 3.14
C MET A 175 26.68 9.86 4.09
N LEU A 176 26.24 10.12 5.31
CA LEU A 176 27.01 10.77 6.38
C LEU A 176 27.46 9.76 7.45
N ASP A 177 27.37 8.46 7.14
CA ASP A 177 27.73 7.35 8.02
C ASP A 177 26.94 7.28 9.34
N PHE A 178 25.70 7.79 9.37
CA PHE A 178 24.77 7.63 10.49
C PHE A 178 23.83 6.43 10.29
N GLU A 179 23.57 5.66 11.35
CA GLU A 179 22.59 4.58 11.31
C GLU A 179 21.18 5.11 11.66
N VAL A 180 20.31 5.13 10.64
CA VAL A 180 18.89 5.49 10.80
C VAL A 180 18.00 4.39 10.21
N LYS A 181 17.08 3.88 11.03
CA LYS A 181 16.11 2.85 10.67
C LYS A 181 14.72 3.45 10.50
N GLY A 182 13.93 2.87 9.60
CA GLY A 182 12.52 3.21 9.46
C GLY A 182 11.65 2.48 10.47
N GLY A 183 10.59 3.16 10.92
CA GLY A 183 9.56 2.57 11.75
C GLY A 183 8.16 2.99 11.33
N PHE A 184 7.19 2.21 11.78
CA PHE A 184 5.78 2.42 11.46
C PHE A 184 4.90 2.09 12.67
N LEU A 185 3.99 3.00 13.02
CA LEU A 185 3.06 2.80 14.12
C LEU A 185 1.75 3.54 13.83
N ARG A 186 0.63 2.81 13.89
CA ARG A 186 -0.74 3.37 13.80
C ARG A 186 -0.95 4.28 12.57
N GLY A 187 -0.36 3.91 11.43
CA GLY A 187 -0.48 4.69 10.19
C GLY A 187 0.58 5.77 10.00
N ASN A 188 1.46 5.99 10.98
CA ASN A 188 2.50 7.02 10.92
C ASN A 188 3.88 6.40 10.75
N PHE A 189 4.65 6.95 9.81
CA PHE A 189 6.06 6.63 9.63
C PHE A 189 6.94 7.55 10.49
N PHE A 190 7.99 7.00 11.04
CA PHE A 190 9.01 7.72 11.81
C PHE A 190 10.38 7.08 11.58
N ALA A 191 11.43 7.77 12.00
CA ALA A 191 12.80 7.24 11.99
C ALA A 191 13.29 6.94 13.40
N CYS A 192 14.11 5.91 13.56
CA CYS A 192 14.84 5.58 14.78
C CYS A 192 16.35 5.73 14.51
N THR A 193 17.03 6.53 15.31
CA THR A 193 18.49 6.72 15.22
C THR A 193 19.25 5.67 16.04
N GLU A 194 20.57 5.61 15.86
CA GLU A 194 21.49 4.83 16.70
C GLU A 194 21.48 5.24 18.18
N ASP A 195 21.32 6.54 18.46
CA ASP A 195 21.25 7.10 19.82
C ASP A 195 19.88 6.92 20.50
N ASP A 196 19.06 5.96 20.05
CA ASP A 196 17.72 5.70 20.58
C ASP A 196 16.80 6.93 20.59
N MET A 197 16.85 7.72 19.52
CA MET A 197 15.93 8.84 19.29
C MET A 197 14.93 8.51 18.18
N ILE A 198 13.67 8.90 18.39
CA ILE A 198 12.59 8.82 17.42
C ILE A 198 12.39 10.18 16.76
N VAL A 199 12.44 10.23 15.44
CA VAL A 199 12.21 11.43 14.64
C VAL A 199 10.86 11.31 13.93
N GLU A 200 9.91 12.17 14.31
CA GLU A 200 8.56 12.21 13.72
C GLU A 200 8.42 13.34 12.70
N PHE A 201 8.01 13.02 11.47
CA PHE A 201 7.97 13.99 10.36
C PHE A 201 6.79 14.97 10.45
N HIS A 202 5.69 14.57 11.09
CA HIS A 202 4.56 15.47 11.38
C HIS A 202 4.94 16.58 12.36
N ASN A 203 5.91 16.33 13.24
CA ASN A 203 6.41 17.28 14.22
C ASN A 203 7.73 17.92 13.78
N LEU A 204 7.86 18.22 12.47
CA LEU A 204 9.02 18.88 11.87
C LEU A 204 10.37 18.18 12.15
N GLY A 205 10.36 16.87 12.36
CA GLY A 205 11.56 16.11 12.66
C GLY A 205 12.10 16.29 14.08
N ASN A 206 11.27 16.76 15.02
CA ASN A 206 11.63 16.78 16.43
C ASN A 206 11.95 15.37 16.92
N ALA A 207 13.07 15.26 17.63
CA ALA A 207 13.55 14.02 18.19
C ALA A 207 13.00 13.81 19.61
N VAL A 208 12.45 12.61 19.87
CA VAL A 208 11.95 12.19 21.18
C VAL A 208 12.70 10.93 21.61
N PRO A 209 13.09 10.77 22.89
CA PRO A 209 13.71 9.53 23.36
C PRO A 209 12.82 8.31 23.09
N LEU A 210 13.40 7.25 22.54
CA LEU A 210 12.70 6.02 22.18
C LEU A 210 11.96 5.41 23.37
N GLU A 211 12.58 5.37 24.55
CA GLU A 211 11.95 4.84 25.76
C GLU A 211 10.66 5.57 26.12
N LYS A 212 10.67 6.92 26.00
CA LYS A 212 9.49 7.75 26.25
C LYS A 212 8.39 7.42 25.25
N PHE A 213 8.74 7.34 23.96
CA PHE A 213 7.80 7.00 22.89
C PHE A 213 7.18 5.60 23.07
N CYS A 214 8.00 4.60 23.41
CA CYS A 214 7.55 3.23 23.68
C CYS A 214 6.60 3.16 24.87
N ARG A 215 6.91 3.87 25.97
CA ARG A 215 6.07 3.93 27.18
C ARG A 215 4.71 4.58 26.90
N GLU A 216 4.70 5.68 26.17
CA GLU A 216 3.46 6.40 25.81
C GLU A 216 2.57 5.60 24.87
N ASN A 217 3.16 4.72 24.04
CA ASN A 217 2.42 3.89 23.09
C ASN A 217 2.20 2.45 23.54
N SER A 218 2.75 2.03 24.69
CA SER A 218 2.71 0.66 25.22
C SER A 218 3.17 -0.38 24.20
N ILE A 219 4.34 -0.17 23.59
CA ILE A 219 4.90 -1.00 22.52
C ILE A 219 6.40 -1.24 22.71
N GLU A 220 6.90 -2.36 22.21
CA GLU A 220 8.33 -2.71 22.25
C GLU A 220 9.09 -2.20 21.02
N LYS A 221 10.38 -1.86 21.20
CA LYS A 221 11.27 -1.38 20.12
C LYS A 221 11.27 -2.30 18.88
N ARG A 222 11.24 -3.62 19.07
CA ARG A 222 11.32 -4.60 17.98
C ARG A 222 10.09 -4.61 17.07
N ASP A 223 8.95 -4.12 17.55
CA ASP A 223 7.69 -4.08 16.81
C ASP A 223 7.52 -2.75 16.04
N LEU A 224 8.39 -1.78 16.33
CA LEU A 224 8.39 -0.46 15.68
C LEU A 224 9.18 -0.46 14.38
N ILE A 225 10.30 -1.20 14.32
CA ILE A 225 11.26 -1.14 13.21
C ILE A 225 10.77 -1.98 12.04
N ILE A 226 10.68 -1.36 10.86
CA ILE A 226 10.35 -2.03 9.61
C ILE A 226 11.60 -2.22 8.76
N ASN A 227 11.63 -3.31 7.98
CA ASN A 227 12.74 -3.55 7.05
C ASN A 227 12.56 -2.71 5.77
N ILE A 228 13.64 -2.58 5.00
CA ILE A 228 13.65 -1.77 3.78
C ILE A 228 12.71 -2.33 2.71
N ASP A 229 12.52 -3.64 2.63
CA ASP A 229 11.61 -4.24 1.65
C ASP A 229 10.16 -3.86 1.94
N THR A 230 9.79 -3.74 3.22
CA THR A 230 8.49 -3.19 3.64
C THR A 230 8.37 -1.73 3.24
N ILE A 231 9.41 -0.91 3.41
CA ILE A 231 9.42 0.48 2.96
C ILE A 231 9.20 0.58 1.44
N ILE A 232 9.87 -0.27 0.66
CA ILE A 232 9.71 -0.33 -0.81
C ILE A 232 8.28 -0.71 -1.20
N LEU A 233 7.70 -1.72 -0.55
CA LEU A 233 6.30 -2.11 -0.78
C LEU A 233 5.31 -0.98 -0.42
N GLN A 234 5.57 -0.24 0.66
CA GLN A 234 4.74 0.90 1.06
C GLN A 234 4.84 2.06 0.05
N LEU A 235 6.03 2.32 -0.51
CA LEU A 235 6.21 3.30 -1.59
C LEU A 235 5.42 2.90 -2.85
N LEU A 236 5.43 1.61 -3.20
CA LEU A 236 4.64 1.08 -4.33
C LEU A 236 3.14 1.25 -4.09
N ASP A 237 2.65 0.93 -2.90
CA ASP A 237 1.24 1.07 -2.51
C ASP A 237 0.76 2.54 -2.58
N GLN A 238 1.60 3.46 -2.08
CA GLN A 238 1.32 4.90 -2.18
C GLN A 238 1.24 5.38 -3.63
N LEU A 239 2.16 4.93 -4.49
CA LEU A 239 2.14 5.26 -5.91
C LEU A 239 0.92 4.67 -6.63
N LEU A 240 0.51 3.44 -6.32
CA LEU A 240 -0.70 2.82 -6.86
C LEU A 240 -1.92 3.68 -6.51
N THR A 241 -2.09 4.01 -5.23
CA THR A 241 -3.20 4.83 -4.73
C THR A 241 -3.21 6.22 -5.37
N ALA A 242 -2.04 6.85 -5.50
CA ALA A 242 -1.91 8.17 -6.11
C ALA A 242 -2.21 8.18 -7.63
N TYR A 243 -1.79 7.15 -8.37
CA TYR A 243 -2.12 7.08 -9.80
C TYR A 243 -3.58 6.70 -10.05
N GLU A 244 -4.16 5.87 -9.20
CA GLU A 244 -5.58 5.48 -9.25
C GLU A 244 -6.50 6.69 -9.00
N SER A 245 -6.26 7.44 -7.93
CA SER A 245 -7.01 8.68 -7.62
C SER A 245 -6.91 9.74 -8.72
N LYS A 246 -5.85 9.73 -9.53
CA LYS A 246 -5.66 10.62 -10.69
C LYS A 246 -6.14 10.01 -12.02
N ASN A 247 -6.75 8.83 -12.02
CA ASN A 247 -7.17 8.08 -13.21
C ASN A 247 -6.03 7.82 -14.22
N ASN A 248 -4.78 7.73 -13.75
CA ASN A 248 -3.62 7.43 -14.58
C ASN A 248 -3.36 5.92 -14.63
N TRP A 249 -4.23 5.21 -15.35
CA TRP A 249 -4.21 3.75 -15.44
C TRP A 249 -2.93 3.19 -16.06
N GLU A 250 -2.31 3.90 -17.01
CA GLU A 250 -1.05 3.49 -17.61
C GLU A 250 0.06 3.38 -16.56
N LYS A 251 0.29 4.46 -15.79
CA LYS A 251 1.33 4.46 -14.75
C LYS A 251 0.97 3.55 -13.58
N ARG A 252 -0.30 3.50 -13.19
CA ARG A 252 -0.78 2.55 -12.17
C ARG A 252 -0.42 1.11 -12.55
N ASN A 253 -0.70 0.69 -13.79
CA ASN A 253 -0.41 -0.66 -14.25
C ASN A 253 1.10 -0.96 -14.34
N GLN A 254 1.91 0.03 -14.71
CA GLN A 254 3.37 -0.10 -14.64
C GLN A 254 3.84 -0.32 -13.19
N VAL A 255 3.32 0.44 -12.22
CA VAL A 255 3.63 0.24 -10.79
C VAL A 255 3.12 -1.12 -10.29
N LEU A 256 1.94 -1.56 -10.73
CA LEU A 256 1.38 -2.86 -10.36
C LEU A 256 2.29 -4.00 -10.82
N GLN A 257 2.81 -3.94 -12.05
CA GLN A 257 3.79 -4.92 -12.52
C GLN A 257 5.08 -4.89 -11.71
N LEU A 258 5.58 -3.72 -11.30
CA LEU A 258 6.75 -3.64 -10.40
C LEU A 258 6.44 -4.26 -9.04
N THR A 259 5.22 -4.07 -8.53
CA THR A 259 4.76 -4.62 -7.26
C THR A 259 4.70 -6.14 -7.29
N ASN A 260 4.10 -6.70 -8.35
CA ASN A 260 4.02 -8.15 -8.52
C ASN A 260 5.41 -8.77 -8.70
N ASP A 261 6.27 -8.18 -9.53
CA ASP A 261 7.64 -8.64 -9.69
C ASP A 261 8.41 -8.63 -8.36
N TYR A 262 8.21 -7.60 -7.53
CA TYR A 262 8.87 -7.49 -6.24
C TYR A 262 8.37 -8.53 -5.24
N ALA A 263 7.04 -8.72 -5.17
CA ALA A 263 6.44 -9.74 -4.32
C ALA A 263 6.95 -11.14 -4.70
N MET A 264 6.97 -11.46 -5.99
CA MET A 264 7.53 -12.72 -6.49
C MET A 264 9.02 -12.88 -6.14
N TYR A 265 9.80 -11.81 -6.27
CA TYR A 265 11.21 -11.81 -5.88
C TYR A 265 11.40 -12.08 -4.37
N LEU A 266 10.60 -11.47 -3.50
CA LEU A 266 10.66 -11.69 -2.05
C LEU A 266 10.22 -13.11 -1.66
N GLU A 267 9.20 -13.65 -2.34
CA GLU A 267 8.76 -15.04 -2.17
C GLU A 267 9.88 -16.03 -2.55
N GLN A 268 10.55 -15.81 -3.69
CA GLN A 268 11.66 -16.65 -4.15
C GLN A 268 12.86 -16.62 -3.20
N LEU A 269 13.06 -15.52 -2.48
CA LEU A 269 14.13 -15.37 -1.50
C LEU A 269 13.81 -15.99 -0.13
N ASN A 270 12.62 -16.56 0.08
CA ASN A 270 12.19 -17.12 1.37
C ASN A 270 12.31 -16.11 2.53
N ILE A 271 12.02 -14.83 2.26
CA ILE A 271 11.94 -13.78 3.28
C ILE A 271 10.46 -13.37 3.42
N THR A 272 9.79 -13.98 4.40
CA THR A 272 8.80 -13.28 5.24
C THR A 272 7.44 -12.89 4.64
N ALA A 273 6.70 -13.78 3.97
CA ALA A 273 5.25 -13.56 3.77
C ALA A 273 4.45 -13.49 5.09
N LYS A 274 4.99 -14.06 6.19
CA LYS A 274 4.29 -14.22 7.47
C LYS A 274 4.32 -13.01 8.42
N LYS A 275 5.21 -12.03 8.20
CA LYS A 275 5.35 -10.82 9.06
C LYS A 275 4.82 -9.54 8.39
N ILE A 276 4.53 -9.60 7.09
CA ILE A 276 3.98 -8.48 6.30
C ILE A 276 2.49 -8.28 6.61
N VAL A 277 1.75 -9.36 6.90
CA VAL A 277 0.29 -9.34 7.15
C VAL A 277 -0.09 -8.62 8.45
N ASP A 278 0.70 -8.75 9.53
CA ASP A 278 0.42 -8.10 10.81
C ASP A 278 0.50 -6.56 10.73
N SER A 279 1.33 -6.02 9.83
CA SER A 279 1.56 -4.57 9.67
C SER A 279 0.45 -3.83 8.89
N GLN A 280 -0.51 -4.56 8.30
CA GLN A 280 -1.56 -4.00 7.46
C GLN A 280 -2.92 -3.84 8.16
N VAL A 281 -3.10 -4.23 9.43
CA VAL A 281 -4.41 -4.20 10.11
C VAL A 281 -4.90 -2.77 10.36
N LYS A 282 -5.90 -2.33 9.59
CA LYS A 282 -6.55 -1.00 9.66
C LYS A 282 -7.70 -0.92 10.67
N PHE A 283 -8.32 -2.04 11.00
CA PHE A 283 -9.52 -2.09 11.84
C PHE A 283 -9.36 -3.10 12.98
N ARG A 284 -9.94 -2.80 14.14
CA ARG A 284 -9.87 -3.67 15.32
C ARG A 284 -11.17 -4.43 15.58
N ILE A 285 -11.09 -5.55 16.28
CA ILE A 285 -12.28 -6.28 16.76
C ILE A 285 -13.11 -5.36 17.67
N GLY A 286 -14.44 -5.40 17.48
CA GLY A 286 -15.40 -4.53 18.15
C GLY A 286 -15.63 -3.18 17.47
N GLN A 287 -14.83 -2.82 16.46
CA GLN A 287 -15.04 -1.60 15.68
C GLN A 287 -16.21 -1.76 14.71
N ILE A 288 -17.02 -0.71 14.58
CA ILE A 288 -18.08 -0.63 13.59
C ILE A 288 -17.49 -0.11 12.27
N VAL A 289 -17.85 -0.79 11.19
CA VAL A 289 -17.40 -0.52 9.83
C VAL A 289 -18.59 -0.44 8.89
N VAL A 290 -18.38 0.26 7.77
CA VAL A 290 -19.30 0.31 6.64
C VAL A 290 -18.64 -0.41 5.47
N HIS A 291 -19.39 -1.26 4.78
CA HIS A 291 -18.93 -1.83 3.52
C HIS A 291 -18.93 -0.74 2.43
N LYS A 292 -17.77 -0.41 1.85
CA LYS A 292 -17.62 0.69 0.88
C LYS A 292 -18.58 0.59 -0.31
N LYS A 293 -18.74 -0.62 -0.88
CA LYS A 293 -19.62 -0.87 -2.03
C LYS A 293 -21.12 -0.94 -1.70
N TYR A 294 -21.49 -1.68 -0.66
CA TYR A 294 -22.90 -1.98 -0.38
C TYR A 294 -23.52 -1.10 0.71
N GLY A 295 -22.71 -0.26 1.37
CA GLY A 295 -23.17 0.73 2.35
C GLY A 295 -23.73 0.16 3.65
N TYR A 296 -23.77 -1.16 3.84
CA TYR A 296 -24.26 -1.74 5.09
C TYR A 296 -23.25 -1.58 6.22
N ARG A 297 -23.77 -1.37 7.42
CA ARG A 297 -23.02 -1.27 8.67
C ARG A 297 -22.81 -2.66 9.27
N GLY A 298 -21.73 -2.85 9.99
CA GLY A 298 -21.49 -4.07 10.75
C GLY A 298 -20.37 -3.93 11.76
N VAL A 299 -20.29 -4.87 12.69
CA VAL A 299 -19.24 -4.91 13.73
C VAL A 299 -18.25 -6.02 13.43
N ILE A 300 -16.95 -5.72 13.53
CA ILE A 300 -15.88 -6.70 13.35
C ILE A 300 -15.86 -7.63 14.56
N VAL A 301 -15.99 -8.93 14.33
CA VAL A 301 -15.96 -9.98 15.36
C VAL A 301 -14.74 -10.87 15.28
N ASP A 302 -13.98 -10.86 14.20
CA ASP A 302 -12.76 -11.66 14.12
C ASP A 302 -11.84 -11.14 13.02
N LEU A 303 -10.56 -11.50 13.13
CA LEU A 303 -9.50 -11.13 12.20
C LEU A 303 -8.81 -12.41 11.72
N ASP A 304 -8.94 -12.71 10.43
CA ASP A 304 -8.29 -13.83 9.77
C ASP A 304 -7.09 -13.32 8.96
N LEU A 305 -5.89 -13.54 9.50
CA LEU A 305 -4.62 -13.19 8.88
C LEU A 305 -4.10 -14.28 7.92
N GLN A 306 -4.71 -15.47 7.90
CA GLN A 306 -4.25 -16.62 7.12
C GLN A 306 -5.25 -17.05 6.04
N SER A 307 -6.28 -16.24 5.79
CA SER A 307 -7.31 -16.60 4.82
C SER A 307 -6.75 -16.68 3.41
N ASN A 308 -6.76 -17.89 2.84
CA ASN A 308 -6.49 -18.14 1.42
C ASN A 308 -7.73 -17.88 0.53
N LYS A 309 -8.81 -17.33 1.09
CA LYS A 309 -10.00 -16.96 0.32
C LYS A 309 -9.63 -15.78 -0.58
N GLN A 310 -9.79 -15.95 -1.89
CA GLN A 310 -9.49 -14.92 -2.88
C GLN A 310 -10.70 -13.99 -3.03
N THR A 311 -10.46 -12.68 -2.99
CA THR A 311 -11.45 -11.67 -3.39
C THR A 311 -11.47 -11.44 -4.89
N GLN A 312 -12.57 -10.84 -5.38
CA GLN A 312 -12.66 -10.24 -6.72
C GLN A 312 -11.50 -9.24 -6.96
N ASP A 313 -10.97 -8.63 -5.90
CA ASP A 313 -9.69 -7.91 -5.89
C ASP A 313 -8.55 -8.87 -5.53
N ILE A 314 -7.92 -9.47 -6.55
CA ILE A 314 -6.73 -10.33 -6.43
C ILE A 314 -5.45 -9.47 -6.20
N TYR A 315 -5.57 -8.14 -6.27
CA TYR A 315 -4.46 -7.19 -6.49
C TYR A 315 -3.77 -6.63 -5.24
N LEU A 316 -4.19 -7.07 -4.04
CA LEU A 316 -3.53 -6.74 -2.78
C LEU A 316 -3.05 -8.06 -2.19
N GLY A 317 -1.75 -8.36 -2.25
CA GLY A 317 -1.18 -9.51 -1.56
C GLY A 317 -1.65 -9.56 -0.09
N SER A 318 -1.79 -10.76 0.47
CA SER A 318 -2.17 -11.09 1.87
C SER A 318 -2.69 -9.93 2.73
N GLN A 319 -3.86 -9.38 2.39
CA GLN A 319 -4.54 -8.40 3.24
C GLN A 319 -5.34 -9.11 4.34
N PRO A 320 -5.46 -8.53 5.54
CA PRO A 320 -6.27 -9.11 6.61
C PRO A 320 -7.74 -9.19 6.19
N TRP A 321 -8.37 -10.31 6.51
CA TRP A 321 -9.80 -10.49 6.35
C TRP A 321 -10.51 -10.35 7.68
N TYR A 322 -11.70 -9.76 7.64
CA TYR A 322 -12.51 -9.53 8.82
C TYR A 322 -13.80 -10.33 8.74
N ARG A 323 -14.17 -10.96 9.86
CA ARG A 323 -15.54 -11.44 10.05
C ARG A 323 -16.36 -10.30 10.62
N VAL A 324 -17.46 -9.97 9.95
CA VAL A 324 -18.32 -8.83 10.29
C VAL A 324 -19.75 -9.32 10.50
N LEU A 325 -20.37 -8.93 11.61
CA LEU A 325 -21.80 -9.11 11.85
C LEU A 325 -22.57 -7.94 11.24
N VAL A 326 -23.51 -8.24 10.33
CA VAL A 326 -24.24 -7.21 9.57
C VAL A 326 -25.39 -6.64 10.40
N HIS A 327 -25.52 -5.31 10.38
CA HIS A 327 -26.58 -4.57 11.06
C HIS A 327 -27.97 -4.90 10.49
N ASN A 328 -28.96 -5.04 11.38
CA ASN A 328 -30.34 -5.41 11.07
C ASN A 328 -30.45 -6.71 10.25
N SER A 329 -29.56 -7.65 10.50
CA SER A 329 -29.48 -8.92 9.80
C SER A 329 -29.02 -10.04 10.72
N HIS A 330 -29.35 -11.27 10.36
CA HIS A 330 -28.79 -12.48 10.98
C HIS A 330 -27.48 -12.91 10.31
N GLN A 331 -27.08 -12.21 9.24
CA GLN A 331 -25.91 -12.56 8.44
C GLN A 331 -24.60 -12.18 9.15
N ASN A 332 -23.60 -13.04 8.93
CA ASN A 332 -22.20 -12.76 9.18
C ASN A 332 -21.45 -12.93 7.86
N THR A 333 -20.47 -12.07 7.63
CA THR A 333 -19.78 -11.98 6.33
C THR A 333 -18.28 -11.95 6.55
N HIS A 334 -17.54 -12.59 5.64
CA HIS A 334 -16.08 -12.57 5.61
C HIS A 334 -15.65 -11.58 4.52
N ILE A 335 -15.02 -10.46 4.91
CA ILE A 335 -14.79 -9.31 4.04
C ILE A 335 -13.30 -8.93 4.08
N PRO A 336 -12.65 -8.66 2.93
CA PRO A 336 -11.28 -8.14 2.93
C PRO A 336 -11.23 -6.71 3.48
N GLN A 337 -10.09 -6.34 4.05
CA GLN A 337 -9.87 -5.00 4.56
C GLN A 337 -10.17 -3.87 3.57
N CYS A 338 -9.80 -4.04 2.30
CA CYS A 338 -9.96 -2.99 1.28
C CYS A 338 -11.41 -2.54 1.10
N ASN A 339 -12.37 -3.42 1.38
CA ASN A 339 -13.81 -3.17 1.21
C ASN A 339 -14.48 -2.53 2.43
N LEU A 340 -13.71 -2.27 3.50
CA LEU A 340 -14.22 -1.70 4.73
C LEU A 340 -13.75 -0.25 4.88
N MET A 341 -14.62 0.57 5.46
CA MET A 341 -14.32 1.91 5.94
C MET A 341 -14.86 2.07 7.37
N LYS A 342 -14.32 3.03 8.14
CA LYS A 342 -14.77 3.31 9.50
C LYS A 342 -16.19 3.87 9.49
N ASP A 343 -17.02 3.45 10.45
CA ASP A 343 -18.31 4.08 10.73
C ASP A 343 -18.13 5.19 11.78
N ASP A 344 -18.55 6.42 11.45
CA ASP A 344 -18.46 7.58 12.37
C ASP A 344 -19.79 7.87 13.09
N GLN A 345 -20.80 7.01 12.91
CA GLN A 345 -22.14 7.25 13.48
C GLN A 345 -22.23 6.93 14.98
N LEU A 346 -21.27 6.17 15.54
CA LEU A 346 -21.19 5.77 16.96
C LEU A 346 -22.46 5.05 17.49
N LYS A 347 -23.31 4.53 16.60
CA LYS A 347 -24.55 3.83 16.95
C LYS A 347 -24.36 2.32 16.99
N GLU A 348 -25.06 1.65 17.88
CA GLU A 348 -25.01 0.19 18.00
C GLU A 348 -25.40 -0.56 16.71
N VAL A 349 -24.86 -1.77 16.59
CA VAL A 349 -25.20 -2.75 15.54
C VAL A 349 -26.19 -3.76 16.12
N ILE A 350 -27.42 -3.78 15.59
CA ILE A 350 -28.42 -4.80 15.89
C ILE A 350 -28.11 -6.07 15.09
N ASN A 351 -27.61 -7.11 15.75
CA ASN A 351 -27.47 -8.45 15.19
C ASN A 351 -27.60 -9.48 16.34
N PRO A 352 -28.31 -10.61 16.16
CA PRO A 352 -28.57 -11.57 17.24
C PRO A 352 -27.31 -12.14 17.90
N LEU A 353 -26.18 -12.16 17.19
CA LEU A 353 -24.91 -12.70 17.69
C LEU A 353 -24.06 -11.66 18.43
N VAL A 354 -24.47 -10.39 18.51
CA VAL A 354 -23.68 -9.33 19.16
C VAL A 354 -23.46 -9.65 20.64
N ASN A 355 -24.54 -9.95 21.38
CA ASN A 355 -24.46 -10.31 22.80
C ASN A 355 -23.78 -11.67 23.05
N TYR A 356 -23.55 -12.45 21.99
CA TYR A 356 -22.77 -13.68 22.10
C TYR A 356 -21.26 -13.40 22.11
N PHE A 357 -20.79 -12.40 21.35
CA PHE A 357 -19.35 -12.09 21.18
C PHE A 357 -18.85 -10.87 21.98
N PHE A 358 -19.75 -10.05 22.52
CA PHE A 358 -19.42 -8.80 23.21
C PHE A 358 -20.21 -8.66 24.50
N ASP A 359 -19.56 -8.13 25.54
CA ASP A 359 -20.17 -7.93 26.87
C ASP A 359 -20.58 -6.47 27.12
N GLY A 360 -20.25 -5.54 26.21
CA GLY A 360 -20.60 -4.14 26.34
C GLY A 360 -20.29 -3.30 25.10
N PHE A 361 -20.83 -2.09 25.07
CA PHE A 361 -20.62 -1.08 24.01
C PHE A 361 -20.35 0.28 24.66
N HIS A 362 -19.16 0.83 24.44
CA HIS A 362 -18.72 2.13 24.97
C HIS A 362 -17.98 2.93 23.89
N ASP A 363 -18.23 4.24 23.84
CA ASP A 363 -17.58 5.18 22.90
C ASP A 363 -17.59 4.73 21.42
N GLY A 364 -18.68 4.10 20.99
CA GLY A 364 -18.84 3.63 19.62
C GLY A 364 -18.15 2.31 19.28
N ILE A 365 -17.61 1.59 20.28
CA ILE A 365 -16.86 0.35 20.10
C ILE A 365 -17.41 -0.75 21.02
N TYR A 366 -17.50 -1.96 20.50
CA TYR A 366 -17.88 -3.14 21.27
C TYR A 366 -16.69 -3.75 22.01
N HIS A 367 -16.89 -4.10 23.28
CA HIS A 367 -15.88 -4.76 24.12
C HIS A 367 -16.02 -6.27 24.01
N ARG A 368 -14.96 -6.91 23.51
CA ARG A 368 -14.92 -8.36 23.29
C ARG A 368 -14.95 -9.13 24.61
N ASN A 369 -15.74 -10.19 24.63
CA ASN A 369 -15.72 -11.19 25.70
C ASN A 369 -14.71 -12.31 25.40
N ASN A 370 -14.63 -13.32 26.29
CA ASN A 370 -13.68 -14.42 26.14
C ASN A 370 -14.07 -15.47 25.07
N ARG A 371 -15.16 -15.27 24.32
CA ARG A 371 -15.62 -16.23 23.30
C ARG A 371 -14.98 -15.91 21.95
N LEU A 372 -14.14 -16.84 21.50
CA LEU A 372 -13.53 -16.80 20.17
C LEU A 372 -14.47 -17.37 19.12
N TRP A 373 -14.27 -16.95 17.87
CA TRP A 373 -14.91 -17.59 16.73
C TRP A 373 -14.34 -19.02 16.58
N LYS A 374 -15.21 -20.04 16.54
CA LYS A 374 -14.77 -21.41 16.29
C LYS A 374 -14.67 -21.62 14.78
N ASN A 375 -13.49 -21.99 14.30
CA ASN A 375 -13.33 -22.44 12.91
C ASN A 375 -13.88 -23.86 12.81
N GLU A 376 -14.95 -24.03 12.02
CA GLU A 376 -15.39 -25.34 11.54
C GLU A 376 -14.57 -25.79 10.33
#